data_AF-A0A7S3I0R2-F1
#
_entry.id   AF-A0A7S3I0R2-F1
#
_cell.length_a   1.000
_cell.length_b   1.000
_cell.length_c   1.000
_cell.angle_alpha   90.00
_cell.angle_beta   90.00
_cell.angle_gamma   90.00
#
_symmetry.space_group_name_H-M   'P 1'
#
loop_
_entity.id
_entity.type
_entity.pdbx_description
1 polymer ?
#
loop_
_entity_poly.entity_id
_entity_poly.type
_entity_poly.pdbx_seq_one_letter_code
_entity_poly.pdbx_strand_id
1 'polypeptide(L)'
;MDFYKLKNGLSASMCSRDDYSKFEDIYFRVDNITYTLPRSAYVQYSAGQCQLRLMNAPNVGHWILGLNFFHGYYTVFDAGRKRVGFARSLHAQGQDVDPLRNQ
;
A
#
# COMPACT_ATOMS: atom_id res chain seq x y z
N MET A 1 0.01 -9.35 17.87
CA MET A 1 1.24 -8.64 17.47
C MET A 1 1.27 -7.34 18.27
N ASP A 2 2.31 -7.14 19.06
CA ASP A 2 2.46 -5.93 19.87
C ASP A 2 3.26 -4.90 19.08
N PHE A 3 2.61 -3.81 18.69
CA PHE A 3 3.23 -2.77 17.87
C PHE A 3 3.96 -1.74 18.73
N TYR A 4 5.17 -1.37 18.29
CA TYR A 4 5.96 -0.28 18.83
C TYR A 4 6.34 0.71 17.73
N LYS A 5 6.76 1.90 18.14
CA LYS A 5 7.16 2.98 17.22
C LYS A 5 8.66 2.97 16.98
N LEU A 6 9.04 3.02 15.70
CA LEU A 6 10.41 3.24 15.26
C LEU A 6 10.76 4.74 15.30
N LYS A 7 12.05 5.07 15.26
CA LYS A 7 12.54 6.47 15.24
C LYS A 7 12.00 7.29 14.05
N ASN A 8 11.65 6.62 12.96
CA ASN A 8 11.04 7.25 11.77
C ASN A 8 9.51 7.39 11.87
N GLY A 9 8.90 7.10 13.02
CA GLY A 9 7.45 7.23 13.26
C GLY A 9 6.61 6.05 12.77
N LEU A 10 7.20 5.11 12.04
CA LEU A 10 6.52 3.91 11.57
C LEU A 10 6.25 2.93 12.73
N SER A 11 5.16 2.19 12.61
CA SER A 11 4.84 1.11 13.54
C SER A 11 5.52 -0.17 13.10
N ALA A 12 6.09 -0.92 14.03
CA ALA A 12 6.65 -2.24 13.78
C ALA A 12 6.29 -3.21 14.88
N SER A 13 6.37 -4.52 14.61
CA SER A 13 6.21 -5.58 15.59
C SER A 13 7.17 -6.73 15.28
N MET A 14 7.57 -7.49 16.29
CA MET A 14 8.20 -8.78 16.06
C MET A 14 7.18 -9.73 15.44
N CYS A 15 7.56 -10.44 14.38
CA CYS A 15 6.67 -11.33 13.65
C CYS A 15 7.44 -12.47 12.96
N SER A 16 6.78 -13.61 12.78
CA SER A 16 7.26 -14.69 11.92
C SER A 16 6.88 -14.45 10.44
N ARG A 17 7.39 -15.29 9.53
CA ARG A 17 6.91 -15.31 8.13
C ARG A 17 5.43 -15.69 8.04
N ASP A 18 4.96 -16.56 8.94
CA ASP A 18 3.56 -16.95 9.00
C ASP A 18 2.70 -15.77 9.47
N ASP A 19 3.17 -14.99 10.43
CA ASP A 19 2.48 -13.75 10.84
C ASP A 19 2.46 -12.70 9.73
N TYR A 20 3.56 -12.55 8.99
CA TYR A 20 3.58 -11.72 7.77
C TYR A 20 2.53 -12.19 6.75
N SER A 21 2.34 -13.50 6.59
CA SER A 21 1.37 -14.06 5.65
C SER A 21 -0.11 -13.82 6.02
N LYS A 22 -0.39 -13.42 7.27
CA LYS A 22 -1.74 -13.10 7.76
C LYS A 22 -2.17 -11.67 7.45
N PHE A 23 -1.27 -10.78 7.02
CA PHE A 23 -1.65 -9.44 6.57
C PHE A 23 -2.43 -9.53 5.26
N GLU A 24 -3.60 -8.90 5.22
CA GLU A 24 -4.45 -8.89 4.03
C GLU A 24 -4.07 -7.74 3.08
N ASP A 25 -4.52 -7.82 1.83
CA ASP A 25 -4.42 -6.67 0.95
C ASP A 25 -5.45 -5.61 1.35
N ILE A 26 -5.11 -4.32 1.20
CA ILE A 26 -6.03 -3.22 1.50
C ILE A 26 -6.73 -2.80 0.22
N TYR A 27 -8.05 -2.68 0.26
CA TYR A 27 -8.85 -2.28 -0.89
C TYR A 27 -9.40 -0.86 -0.71
N PHE A 28 -9.13 0.00 -1.68
CA PHE A 28 -9.64 1.36 -1.76
C PHE A 28 -10.71 1.42 -2.84
N ARG A 29 -11.94 1.77 -2.47
CA ARG A 29 -13.00 2.03 -3.44
C ARG A 29 -13.04 3.52 -3.76
N VAL A 30 -12.80 3.87 -5.03
CA VAL A 30 -12.96 5.23 -5.56
C VAL A 30 -14.00 5.15 -6.66
N ASP A 31 -15.12 5.84 -6.46
CA ASP A 31 -16.34 5.68 -7.26
C ASP A 31 -16.78 4.20 -7.35
N ASN A 32 -16.80 3.64 -8.55
CA ASN A 32 -17.16 2.25 -8.84
C ASN A 32 -15.94 1.36 -9.14
N ILE A 33 -14.72 1.85 -8.88
CA ILE A 33 -13.48 1.11 -9.15
C ILE A 33 -12.80 0.77 -7.83
N THR A 34 -12.39 -0.49 -7.69
CA THR A 34 -11.61 -0.97 -6.54
C THR A 34 -10.13 -1.02 -6.91
N TYR A 35 -9.31 -0.35 -6.10
CA TYR A 35 -7.87 -0.35 -6.18
C TYR A 35 -7.29 -1.17 -5.01
N THR A 36 -6.27 -1.96 -5.27
CA THR A 36 -5.66 -2.87 -4.31
C THR A 36 -4.27 -2.38 -3.93
N LEU A 37 -4.02 -2.27 -2.63
CA LEU A 37 -2.70 -2.09 -2.07
C LEU A 37 -2.26 -3.42 -1.45
N PRO A 38 -1.39 -4.18 -2.14
CA PRO A 38 -1.00 -5.51 -1.68
C PRO A 38 -0.22 -5.44 -0.37
N ARG A 39 -0.26 -6.50 0.44
CA ARG A 39 0.47 -6.58 1.72
C ARG A 39 1.94 -6.20 1.58
N SER A 40 2.59 -6.60 0.48
CA SER A 40 4.00 -6.34 0.22
C SER A 40 4.30 -4.86 -0.06
N ALA A 41 3.30 -4.06 -0.42
CA ALA A 41 3.44 -2.62 -0.61
C ALA A 41 3.38 -1.85 0.71
N TYR A 42 2.75 -2.39 1.76
CA TYR A 42 2.57 -1.69 3.04
C TYR A 42 3.14 -2.40 4.27
N VAL A 43 3.55 -3.65 4.16
CA VAL A 43 4.23 -4.42 5.22
C VAL A 43 5.59 -4.87 4.70
N GLN A 44 6.64 -4.49 5.42
CA GLN A 44 7.99 -4.96 5.16
C GLN A 44 8.39 -5.98 6.22
N TYR A 45 8.67 -7.22 5.80
CA TYR A 45 9.28 -8.24 6.65
C TYR A 45 10.80 -8.20 6.51
N SER A 46 11.52 -8.05 7.62
CA SER A 46 12.98 -8.12 7.66
C SER A 46 13.45 -8.56 9.05
N ALA A 47 14.38 -9.52 9.11
CA ALA A 47 15.02 -9.96 10.36
C ALA A 47 14.06 -10.26 11.53
N GLY A 48 12.92 -10.91 11.27
CA GLY A 48 11.92 -11.25 12.30
C GLY A 48 11.04 -10.08 12.74
N GLN A 49 11.04 -8.98 11.99
CA GLN A 49 10.24 -7.79 12.24
C GLN A 49 9.32 -7.49 11.05
N CYS A 50 8.07 -7.12 11.35
CA CYS A 50 7.11 -6.59 10.40
C CYS A 50 6.96 -5.10 10.65
N GLN A 51 7.44 -4.28 9.71
CA GLN A 51 7.27 -2.83 9.74
C GLN A 51 6.09 -2.44 8.84
N LEU A 52 5.14 -1.70 9.39
CA LEU A 52 4.07 -1.07 8.62
C LEU A 52 4.59 0.21 7.99
N ARG A 53 4.46 0.33 6.68
CA ARG A 53 4.72 1.55 5.90
C ARG A 53 3.47 2.44 5.84
N LEU A 54 2.58 2.30 6.82
CA LEU A 54 1.39 3.11 7.02
C LEU A 54 1.57 3.97 8.26
N MET A 55 1.03 5.18 8.23
CA MET A 55 1.10 6.12 9.34
C MET A 55 -0.30 6.55 9.74
N ASN A 56 -0.52 6.64 11.05
CA ASN A 56 -1.70 7.29 11.60
C ASN A 56 -1.45 8.81 11.62
N ALA A 57 -2.37 9.57 11.06
CA ALA A 57 -2.42 11.02 11.16
C ALA A 57 -3.74 11.43 11.85
N PRO A 58 -3.77 11.52 13.19
CA PRO A 58 -5.03 11.57 13.94
C PRO A 58 -5.85 12.84 13.68
N ASN A 59 -5.19 13.91 13.22
CA ASN A 59 -5.83 15.18 12.89
C ASN A 59 -6.19 15.32 11.40
N VAL A 60 -6.07 14.24 10.62
CA VAL A 60 -6.37 14.22 9.18
C VAL A 60 -7.58 13.32 8.95
N GLY A 61 -8.73 13.92 8.63
CA GLY A 61 -10.00 13.21 8.41
C GLY A 61 -10.13 12.51 7.05
N HIS A 62 -9.02 12.30 6.34
CA HIS A 62 -9.00 11.68 5.01
C HIS A 62 -7.74 10.82 4.81
N TRP A 63 -7.78 9.91 3.85
CA TRP A 63 -6.63 9.11 3.48
C TRP A 63 -5.62 9.92 2.67
N ILE A 64 -4.35 9.83 3.03
CA ILE A 64 -3.23 10.33 2.23
C ILE A 64 -2.62 9.11 1.52
N LEU A 65 -2.93 8.95 0.23
CA LEU A 65 -2.37 7.90 -0.60
C LEU A 65 -1.01 8.35 -1.15
N GLY A 66 0.06 7.82 -0.55
CA GLY A 66 1.43 8.16 -0.92
C GLY A 66 2.09 7.15 -1.87
N LEU A 67 3.43 7.14 -1.85
CA LEU A 67 4.26 6.32 -2.75
C LEU A 67 3.94 4.82 -2.70
N ASN A 68 3.54 4.27 -1.56
CA ASN A 68 3.15 2.86 -1.47
C ASN A 68 2.00 2.52 -2.43
N PHE A 69 1.05 3.45 -2.62
CA PHE A 69 -0.03 3.32 -3.58
C PHE A 69 0.44 3.64 -5.00
N PHE A 70 1.16 4.75 -5.20
CA PHE A 70 1.61 5.18 -6.53
C PHE A 70 2.61 4.23 -7.20
N HIS A 71 3.36 3.42 -6.46
CA HIS A 71 4.16 2.35 -7.06
C HIS A 71 3.28 1.30 -7.77
N GLY A 72 2.05 1.09 -7.29
CA GLY A 72 1.07 0.19 -7.90
C GLY A 72 0.29 0.79 -9.06
N TYR A 73 0.27 2.12 -9.19
CA TYR A 73 -0.63 2.82 -10.09
C TYR A 73 0.04 3.99 -10.80
N TYR A 74 0.05 3.93 -12.13
CA TYR A 74 0.27 5.12 -12.94
C TYR A 74 -0.85 6.12 -12.68
N THR A 75 -0.48 7.36 -12.35
CA THR A 75 -1.43 8.37 -11.88
C THR A 75 -1.39 9.58 -12.79
N VAL A 76 -2.55 9.97 -13.33
CA VAL A 76 -2.71 11.17 -14.15
C VAL A 76 -3.45 12.22 -13.32
N PHE A 77 -2.80 13.35 -13.08
CA PHE A 77 -3.41 14.53 -12.47
C PHE A 77 -3.86 15.50 -13.58
N ASP A 78 -5.14 15.51 -13.91
CA ASP A 78 -5.73 16.42 -14.90
C ASP A 78 -6.31 17.63 -14.16
N ALA A 79 -5.44 18.61 -13.85
CA ALA A 79 -5.81 19.81 -13.12
C ALA A 79 -6.83 20.67 -13.89
N GLY A 80 -6.74 20.71 -15.22
CA GLY A 80 -7.67 21.45 -16.09
C GLY A 80 -9.11 20.96 -15.97
N ARG A 81 -9.29 19.64 -15.79
CA ARG A 81 -10.61 19.02 -15.56
C ARG A 81 -10.88 18.63 -14.09
N LYS A 82 -10.01 19.02 -13.16
CA LYS A 82 -10.12 18.73 -11.71
C LYS A 82 -10.36 17.26 -11.40
N ARG A 83 -9.63 16.36 -12.06
CA ARG A 83 -9.78 14.92 -11.88
C ARG A 83 -8.43 14.21 -11.76
N VAL A 84 -8.45 13.07 -11.09
CA VAL A 84 -7.33 12.14 -11.03
C VAL A 84 -7.76 10.81 -11.65
N GLY A 85 -6.85 10.20 -12.40
CA GLY A 85 -7.05 8.86 -12.96
C GLY A 85 -5.92 7.93 -12.55
N PHE A 86 -6.25 6.67 -12.35
CA PHE A 86 -5.31 5.63 -11.97
C PHE A 86 -5.38 4.48 -12.98
N ALA A 87 -4.22 3.99 -13.41
CA ALA A 87 -4.09 2.77 -14.20
C ALA A 87 -3.07 1.85 -13.52
N ARG A 88 -3.30 0.53 -13.55
CA ARG A 88 -2.40 -0.43 -12.90
C ARG A 88 -1.01 -0.35 -13.54
N SER A 89 0.02 -0.28 -12.70
CA SER A 89 1.42 -0.27 -13.14
C SER A 89 1.90 -1.69 -13.48
N LEU A 90 2.73 -1.83 -14.52
CA LEU A 90 3.42 -3.09 -14.84
C LEU A 90 4.39 -3.52 -13.72
N HIS A 91 4.85 -2.55 -12.92
CA HIS A 91 5.74 -2.75 -11.79
C HIS A 91 5.00 -2.84 -10.45
N ALA A 92 3.67 -2.90 -10.48
CA ALA A 92 2.90 -3.14 -9.27
C ALA A 92 3.35 -4.46 -8.61
N GLN A 93 3.25 -4.49 -7.28
CA GLN A 93 3.49 -5.69 -6.48
C GLN A 93 2.18 -6.52 -6.38
N GLY A 94 2.27 -7.79 -6.01
CA GLY A 94 1.11 -8.70 -5.91
C GLY A 94 0.95 -9.64 -7.12
N GLN A 95 0.16 -10.70 -7.01
CA GLN A 95 0.09 -11.77 -8.03
C GLN A 95 -0.71 -11.38 -9.28
N ASP A 96 -1.71 -10.51 -9.17
CA ASP A 96 -2.56 -10.13 -10.32
C ASP A 96 -1.91 -9.13 -11.31
N VAL A 97 -0.57 -8.98 -11.26
CA VAL A 97 0.22 -8.28 -12.30
C VAL A 97 0.80 -9.22 -13.35
N ASP A 98 0.80 -10.53 -13.09
CA ASP A 98 1.35 -11.53 -14.00
C ASP A 98 0.75 -11.47 -15.42
N PRO A 99 -0.56 -11.20 -15.61
CA PRO A 99 -1.14 -11.04 -16.95
C PRO A 99 -0.67 -9.79 -17.71
N LEU A 100 -0.21 -8.76 -17.00
CA LEU A 100 0.24 -7.50 -17.61
C LEU A 100 1.73 -7.54 -17.98
N ARG A 101 2.53 -8.38 -17.30
CA ARG A 101 3.96 -8.53 -17.57
C ARG A 101 4.28 -9.37 -18.80
N ASN A 102 3.30 -10.13 -19.29
CA ASN A 102 3.42 -11.05 -20.43
C ASN A 102 2.74 -10.52 -21.71
N GLN A 103 2.50 -9.20 -21.79
CA GLN A 103 2.04 -8.48 -22.98
C GLN A 103 3.16 -7.60 -23.51
#